data_AF-A0A1M6M775-F1
#
_entry.id   AF-A0A1M6M775-F1
#
_cell.length_a   1.000
_cell.length_b   1.000
_cell.length_c   1.000
_cell.angle_alpha   90.00
_cell.angle_beta   90.00
_cell.angle_gamma   90.00
#
_symmetry.space_group_name_H-M   'P 1'
#
loop_
_entity.id
_entity.type
_entity.pdbx_description
1 polymer ?
#
loop_
_entity_poly.entity_id
_entity_poly.type
_entity_poly.pdbx_seq_one_letter_code
_entity_poly.pdbx_strand_id
1 'polypeptide(L)'
;MKWKFGRLLFLSGMLIMLFLIPVQTGAAMANDGLIDVQVQIHIEKPDYFWQYPFGGKKLDNMLVSGMGKSYTVYASSNGETFTFAVPKGYTLRLGITFPDSMNYNKTIYFSKRNIAEKDHFLAITLKAPEYQDVLFQAPDFDEKTVQ
;
A
#
# COMPACT_ATOMS: atom_id res chain seq x y z
N MET A 1 24.99 -70.13 -7.34
CA MET A 1 24.10 -69.01 -7.71
C MET A 1 23.62 -68.22 -6.48
N LYS A 2 24.53 -67.76 -5.59
CA LYS A 2 24.18 -67.15 -4.29
C LYS A 2 24.97 -65.88 -3.95
N TRP A 3 25.29 -65.06 -4.95
CA TRP A 3 26.20 -63.90 -4.75
C TRP A 3 25.75 -62.61 -5.45
N LYS A 4 24.43 -62.42 -5.59
CA LYS A 4 23.85 -61.17 -6.13
C LYS A 4 22.70 -60.58 -5.32
N PHE A 5 22.11 -61.32 -4.38
CA PHE A 5 20.98 -60.84 -3.56
C PHE A 5 21.39 -59.96 -2.37
N GLY A 6 22.59 -60.15 -1.80
CA GLY A 6 23.04 -59.37 -0.65
C GLY A 6 23.36 -57.90 -0.96
N ARG A 7 23.79 -57.58 -2.18
CA ARG A 7 24.10 -56.20 -2.60
C ARG A 7 22.86 -55.36 -2.88
N LEU A 8 21.77 -55.99 -3.34
CA LEU A 8 20.51 -55.29 -3.63
C LEU A 8 19.78 -54.86 -2.35
N LEU A 9 19.83 -55.70 -1.30
CA LEU A 9 19.27 -55.38 0.01
C LEU A 9 20.05 -54.28 0.74
N PHE A 10 21.37 -54.22 0.55
CA PHE A 10 22.19 -53.18 1.17
C PHE A 10 22.01 -51.79 0.52
N LEU A 11 21.87 -51.72 -0.83
CA LEU A 11 21.55 -50.46 -1.52
C LEU A 11 20.11 -49.98 -1.27
N SER A 12 19.15 -50.90 -1.12
CA SER A 12 17.75 -50.58 -0.76
C SER A 12 17.64 -50.00 0.66
N GLY A 13 18.38 -50.57 1.63
CA GLY A 13 18.41 -50.05 3.01
C GLY A 13 19.00 -48.64 3.12
N MET A 14 20.02 -48.32 2.32
CA MET A 14 20.64 -46.99 2.32
C MET A 14 19.76 -45.90 1.69
N LEU A 15 18.90 -46.26 0.73
CA LEU A 15 17.98 -45.32 0.09
C LEU A 15 16.82 -44.93 1.02
N ILE A 16 16.39 -45.84 1.90
CA ILE A 16 15.31 -45.59 2.86
C ILE A 16 15.77 -44.70 4.03
N MET A 17 17.05 -44.77 4.43
CA MET A 17 17.59 -43.84 5.44
C MET A 17 17.66 -42.38 4.98
N LEU A 18 17.74 -42.11 3.67
CA LEU A 18 17.69 -40.74 3.13
C LEU A 18 16.28 -40.13 3.16
N PHE A 19 15.22 -40.95 3.23
CA PHE A 19 13.84 -40.48 3.37
C PHE A 19 13.43 -40.19 4.83
N LEU A 20 14.23 -40.64 5.80
CA LEU A 20 13.98 -40.42 7.23
C LEU A 20 14.81 -39.28 7.83
N ILE A 21 15.62 -38.59 7.03
CA ILE A 21 16.17 -37.30 7.45
C ILE A 21 14.98 -36.34 7.34
N PRO A 22 14.43 -35.81 8.45
CA PRO A 22 13.52 -34.69 8.33
C PRO A 22 14.31 -33.63 7.60
N VAL A 23 13.85 -33.26 6.40
CA VAL A 23 14.25 -31.99 5.81
C VAL A 23 13.80 -30.98 6.84
N GLN A 24 14.73 -30.56 7.70
CA GLN A 24 14.63 -29.31 8.42
C GLN A 24 14.60 -28.28 7.31
N THR A 25 13.40 -28.07 6.78
CA THR A 25 13.01 -26.79 6.21
C THR A 25 13.36 -25.85 7.33
N GLY A 26 14.48 -25.14 7.16
CA GLY A 26 14.89 -24.12 8.10
C GLY A 26 13.64 -23.32 8.38
N ALA A 27 13.20 -23.33 9.64
CA ALA A 27 12.12 -22.47 10.07
C ALA A 27 12.46 -21.12 9.47
N ALA A 28 11.59 -20.62 8.58
CA ALA A 28 11.74 -19.29 8.00
C ALA A 28 12.12 -18.39 9.17
N MET A 29 13.31 -17.78 9.08
CA MET A 29 13.88 -17.05 10.20
C MET A 29 12.79 -16.18 10.80
N ALA A 30 12.54 -16.35 12.09
CA ALA A 30 11.58 -15.54 12.82
C ALA A 30 11.79 -14.08 12.42
N ASN A 31 10.69 -13.37 12.12
CA ASN A 31 10.61 -11.97 11.71
C ASN A 31 11.13 -11.00 12.80
N ASP A 32 12.29 -11.25 13.39
CA ASP A 32 12.83 -10.57 14.58
C ASP A 32 13.33 -9.14 14.27
N GLY A 33 13.02 -8.62 13.09
CA GLY A 33 13.42 -7.29 12.66
C GLY A 33 12.42 -6.57 11.76
N LEU A 34 11.23 -7.15 11.49
CA LEU A 34 10.17 -6.48 10.73
C LEU A 34 9.12 -5.93 11.69
N ILE A 35 8.73 -4.67 11.45
CA ILE A 35 7.66 -3.98 12.15
C ILE A 35 6.48 -3.87 11.18
N ASP A 36 5.31 -4.33 11.62
CA ASP A 36 4.06 -4.14 10.89
C ASP A 36 3.56 -2.70 11.12
N VAL A 37 3.77 -1.86 10.12
CA VAL A 37 3.35 -0.46 10.13
C VAL A 37 1.98 -0.36 9.47
N GLN A 38 0.96 0.00 10.25
CA GLN A 38 -0.37 0.35 9.78
C GLN A 38 -0.38 1.81 9.35
N VAL A 39 -0.70 2.05 8.10
CA VAL A 39 -0.86 3.38 7.52
C VAL A 39 -2.35 3.60 7.28
N GLN A 40 -2.96 4.47 8.08
CA GLN A 40 -4.33 4.92 7.88
C GLN A 40 -4.33 6.12 6.95
N ILE A 41 -5.06 6.02 5.85
CA ILE A 41 -5.44 7.18 5.05
C ILE A 41 -6.83 7.60 5.49
N HIS A 42 -6.98 8.88 5.84
CA HIS A 42 -8.25 9.49 6.17
C HIS A 42 -8.58 10.58 5.15
N ILE A 43 -9.79 10.58 4.61
CA ILE A 43 -10.23 11.58 3.64
C ILE A 43 -11.22 12.52 4.31
N GLU A 44 -10.87 13.80 4.37
CA GLU A 44 -11.76 14.84 4.87
C GLU A 44 -12.77 15.25 3.79
N LYS A 45 -14.06 15.32 4.13
CA LYS A 45 -15.16 15.62 3.20
C LYS A 45 -15.11 14.72 1.95
N PRO A 46 -15.26 13.39 2.12
CA PRO A 46 -15.04 12.40 1.06
C PRO A 46 -15.85 12.68 -0.20
N ASP A 47 -17.13 13.02 -0.08
CA ASP A 47 -18.00 13.34 -1.23
C ASP A 47 -17.42 14.47 -2.09
N TYR A 48 -16.93 15.52 -1.43
CA TYR A 48 -16.33 16.66 -2.11
C TYR A 48 -14.93 16.33 -2.64
N PHE A 49 -14.11 15.61 -1.86
CA PHE A 49 -12.78 15.19 -2.26
C PHE A 49 -12.78 14.36 -3.55
N TRP A 50 -13.72 13.42 -3.68
CA TRP A 50 -13.80 12.56 -4.87
C TRP A 50 -14.37 13.29 -6.10
N GLN A 51 -15.22 14.29 -5.89
CA GLN A 51 -15.82 15.08 -6.98
C GLN A 51 -14.91 16.21 -7.49
N TYR A 52 -14.23 16.92 -6.58
CA TYR A 52 -13.39 18.08 -6.88
C TYR A 52 -11.97 17.99 -6.28
N PRO A 53 -11.24 16.89 -6.51
CA PRO A 53 -9.82 16.83 -6.17
C PRO A 53 -9.02 17.78 -7.05
N PHE A 54 -7.78 18.04 -6.64
CA PHE A 54 -6.81 18.96 -7.25
C PHE A 54 -7.06 19.24 -8.75
N GLY A 55 -7.55 20.44 -9.08
CA GLY A 55 -7.84 20.84 -10.45
C GLY A 55 -9.30 20.68 -10.90
N GLY A 56 -10.22 20.33 -9.99
CA GLY A 56 -11.66 20.37 -10.23
C GLY A 56 -12.23 19.22 -11.06
N LYS A 57 -11.50 18.11 -11.20
CA LYS A 57 -11.93 16.93 -11.96
C LYS A 57 -12.20 15.75 -11.05
N LYS A 58 -13.29 15.03 -11.28
CA LYS A 58 -13.66 13.82 -10.52
C LYS A 58 -12.56 12.76 -10.54
N LEU A 59 -12.25 12.18 -9.38
CA LEU A 59 -11.42 10.97 -9.23
C LEU A 59 -12.29 9.74 -8.99
N ASP A 60 -12.02 8.67 -9.72
CA ASP A 60 -12.69 7.37 -9.50
C ASP A 60 -11.93 6.46 -8.55
N ASN A 61 -10.61 6.68 -8.41
CA ASN A 61 -9.76 5.96 -7.47
C ASN A 61 -8.47 6.73 -7.18
N MET A 62 -7.73 6.29 -6.16
CA MET A 62 -6.33 6.63 -5.93
C MET A 62 -5.52 5.35 -5.67
N LEU A 63 -4.23 5.40 -5.99
CA LEU A 63 -3.32 4.28 -5.77
C LEU A 63 -2.36 4.60 -4.63
N VAL A 64 -2.23 3.68 -3.69
CA VAL A 64 -1.31 3.78 -2.55
C VAL A 64 -0.24 2.72 -2.72
N SER A 65 1.01 3.15 -2.84
CA SER A 65 2.14 2.26 -3.13
C SER A 65 3.24 2.42 -2.09
N GLY A 66 3.92 1.33 -1.74
CA GLY A 66 5.01 1.34 -0.77
C GLY A 66 5.53 -0.06 -0.48
N MET A 67 6.83 -0.19 -0.17
CA MET A 67 7.47 -1.47 0.16
C MET A 67 7.17 -2.61 -0.85
N GLY A 68 7.09 -2.28 -2.14
CA GLY A 68 6.76 -3.25 -3.21
C GLY A 68 5.29 -3.67 -3.27
N LYS A 69 4.41 -3.11 -2.44
CA LYS A 69 2.96 -3.31 -2.47
C LYS A 69 2.26 -2.12 -3.11
N SER A 70 1.11 -2.37 -3.72
CA SER A 70 0.20 -1.35 -4.26
C SER A 70 -1.24 -1.70 -3.92
N TYR A 71 -2.01 -0.69 -3.55
CA TYR A 71 -3.41 -0.78 -3.17
C TYR A 71 -4.21 0.26 -3.95
N THR A 72 -5.47 -0.05 -4.23
CA THR A 72 -6.41 0.86 -4.89
C THR A 72 -7.47 1.25 -3.89
N VAL A 73 -7.65 2.55 -3.68
CA VAL A 73 -8.77 3.10 -2.92
C VAL A 73 -9.76 3.68 -3.89
N TYR A 74 -10.97 3.13 -3.90
CA TYR A 74 -12.02 3.55 -4.80
C TYR A 74 -12.74 4.80 -4.28
N ALA A 75 -13.27 5.59 -5.21
CA ALA A 75 -14.16 6.70 -4.89
C ALA A 75 -15.33 6.22 -4.02
N SER A 76 -15.87 7.13 -3.20
CA SER A 76 -16.82 6.87 -2.09
C SER A 76 -16.23 6.32 -0.80
N SER A 77 -14.94 5.96 -0.78
CA SER A 77 -14.25 5.61 0.45
C SER A 77 -13.98 6.84 1.33
N ASN A 78 -14.05 6.69 2.65
CA ASN A 78 -13.63 7.69 3.63
C ASN A 78 -12.12 7.59 3.95
N GLY A 79 -11.41 6.75 3.21
CA GLY A 79 -10.06 6.31 3.50
C GLY A 79 -10.00 4.86 3.94
N GLU A 80 -8.78 4.31 3.96
CA GLU A 80 -8.50 2.89 4.21
C GLU A 80 -7.19 2.75 5.00
N THR A 81 -7.04 1.60 5.67
CA THR A 81 -5.83 1.26 6.43
C THR A 81 -5.05 0.16 5.71
N PHE A 82 -3.74 0.36 5.56
CA PHE A 82 -2.84 -0.56 4.88
C PHE A 82 -1.70 -1.02 5.79
N THR A 83 -1.30 -2.28 5.69
CA THR A 83 -0.20 -2.82 6.49
C THR A 83 1.03 -3.09 5.65
N PHE A 84 2.13 -2.46 6.03
CA PHE A 84 3.45 -2.63 5.42
C PHE A 84 4.40 -3.26 6.44
N ALA A 85 5.05 -4.36 6.07
CA ALA A 85 6.13 -4.92 6.86
C ALA A 85 7.42 -4.15 6.54
N VAL A 86 7.98 -3.46 7.54
CA VAL A 86 9.13 -2.57 7.36
C VAL A 86 10.25 -2.98 8.32
N PRO A 87 11.50 -3.14 7.85
CA PRO A 87 12.61 -3.42 8.75
C PRO A 87 12.80 -2.30 9.78
N LYS A 88 13.17 -2.67 11.00
CA LYS A 88 13.52 -1.71 12.04
C LYS A 88 14.72 -0.86 11.62
N GLY A 89 14.62 0.45 11.84
CA GLY A 89 15.60 1.45 11.41
C GLY A 89 15.51 1.85 9.94
N TYR A 90 14.66 1.20 9.13
CA TYR A 90 14.53 1.50 7.71
C TYR A 90 13.67 2.74 7.44
N THR A 91 13.66 3.19 6.19
CA THR A 91 12.76 4.25 5.72
C THR A 91 11.56 3.65 5.02
N LEU A 92 10.36 3.90 5.56
CA LEU A 92 9.11 3.64 4.86
C LEU A 92 8.85 4.79 3.88
N ARG A 93 8.82 4.49 2.58
CA ARG A 93 8.40 5.42 1.53
C ARG A 93 7.07 4.97 0.95
N LEU A 94 6.11 5.88 0.94
CA LEU A 94 4.78 5.70 0.36
C LEU A 94 4.59 6.68 -0.80
N GLY A 95 3.92 6.25 -1.84
CA GLY A 95 3.46 7.09 -2.94
C GLY A 95 1.94 7.00 -3.06
N ILE A 96 1.25 8.14 -3.01
CA ILE A 96 -0.17 8.26 -3.31
C ILE A 96 -0.29 8.86 -4.70
N THR A 97 -0.84 8.10 -5.65
CA THR A 97 -1.04 8.52 -7.04
C THR A 97 -2.52 8.78 -7.27
N PHE A 98 -2.80 9.92 -7.88
CA PHE A 98 -4.13 10.33 -8.34
C PHE A 98 -4.15 10.18 -9.86
N PRO A 99 -4.70 9.07 -10.39
CA PRO A 99 -4.79 8.86 -11.83
C PRO A 99 -5.84 9.78 -12.47
N ASP A 100 -5.43 10.56 -13.47
CA ASP A 100 -6.34 11.32 -14.36
C ASP A 100 -6.54 10.51 -15.65
N SER A 101 -7.78 10.47 -16.15
CA SER A 101 -8.17 9.85 -17.41
C SER A 101 -7.50 10.50 -18.64
N MET A 102 -6.97 11.73 -18.51
CA MET A 102 -6.37 12.49 -19.61
C MET A 102 -4.85 12.72 -19.53
N ASN A 103 -4.10 11.82 -18.87
CA ASN A 103 -2.62 11.77 -18.80
C ASN A 103 -1.91 12.56 -17.67
N TYR A 104 -2.63 13.05 -16.66
CA TYR A 104 -2.00 13.71 -15.50
C TYR A 104 -2.03 12.82 -14.24
N ASN A 105 -1.01 11.97 -14.08
CA ASN A 105 -0.83 11.24 -12.84
C ASN A 105 -0.07 12.12 -11.85
N LYS A 106 -0.76 12.66 -10.85
CA LYS A 106 -0.10 13.37 -9.75
C LYS A 106 0.26 12.36 -8.67
N THR A 107 1.55 12.19 -8.38
CA THR A 107 2.02 11.34 -7.27
C THR A 107 2.60 12.20 -6.16
N ILE A 108 2.14 11.97 -4.93
CA ILE A 108 2.67 12.59 -3.71
C ILE A 108 3.42 11.51 -2.92
N TYR A 109 4.67 11.78 -2.56
CA TYR A 109 5.47 10.86 -1.77
C TYR A 109 5.55 11.27 -0.31
N PHE A 110 5.30 10.31 0.57
CA PHE A 110 5.49 10.43 2.02
C PHE A 110 6.66 9.54 2.43
N SER A 111 7.49 9.99 3.36
CA SER A 111 8.61 9.20 3.85
C SER A 111 8.77 9.34 5.35
N LYS A 112 8.83 8.21 6.05
CA LYS A 112 9.14 8.12 7.46
C LYS A 112 10.46 7.37 7.61
N ARG A 113 11.48 8.07 8.09
CA ARG A 113 12.82 7.51 8.34
C ARG A 113 12.86 6.85 9.72
N ASN A 114 13.78 5.89 9.88
CA ASN A 114 14.10 5.25 11.14
C ASN A 114 12.87 4.67 11.85
N ILE A 115 12.15 3.77 11.17
CA ILE A 115 10.98 3.08 11.74
C ILE A 115 11.37 2.30 13.00
N ALA A 116 10.65 2.54 14.08
CA ALA A 116 10.80 1.83 15.35
C ALA A 116 9.45 1.28 15.84
N GLU A 117 9.44 0.48 16.90
CA GLU A 117 8.23 -0.17 17.46
C GLU A 117 7.09 0.83 17.76
N LYS A 118 7.45 2.06 18.12
CA LYS A 118 6.49 3.14 18.36
C LYS A 118 5.76 3.63 17.09
N ASP A 119 6.31 3.35 15.91
CA ASP A 119 5.80 3.80 14.62
C ASP A 119 4.92 2.73 13.94
N HIS A 120 4.36 1.79 14.71
CA HIS A 120 3.41 0.78 14.22
C HIS A 120 2.13 1.38 13.64
N PHE A 121 1.84 2.67 13.91
CA PHE A 121 0.70 3.39 13.36
C PHE A 121 1.12 4.74 12.81
N LEU A 122 0.75 5.02 11.56
CA LEU A 122 0.96 6.27 10.87
C LEU A 122 -0.37 6.70 10.22
N ALA A 123 -0.68 7.99 10.26
CA ALA A 123 -1.88 8.54 9.65
C ALA A 123 -1.53 9.58 8.59
N ILE A 124 -2.26 9.54 7.47
CA ILE A 124 -2.21 10.54 6.41
C ILE A 124 -3.63 11.06 6.22
N THR A 125 -3.82 12.37 6.44
CA THR A 125 -5.10 13.03 6.17
C THR A 125 -5.03 13.72 4.82
N LEU A 126 -5.92 13.32 3.91
CA LEU A 126 -6.14 13.97 2.63
C LEU A 126 -7.28 14.97 2.78
N LYS A 127 -6.98 16.22 2.46
CA LYS A 127 -7.96 17.31 2.45
C LYS A 127 -8.28 17.68 1.02
N ALA A 128 -9.55 17.90 0.75
CA ALA A 128 -9.95 18.56 -0.47
C ALA A 128 -9.41 20.01 -0.48
N PRO A 129 -9.07 20.57 -1.66
CA PRO A 129 -8.76 21.99 -1.77
C PRO A 129 -9.95 22.84 -1.30
N GLU A 130 -9.67 24.03 -0.76
CA GLU A 130 -10.74 24.96 -0.41
C GLU A 130 -11.51 25.39 -1.67
N TYR A 131 -12.82 25.59 -1.51
CA TYR A 131 -13.68 26.12 -2.57
C TYR A 131 -13.13 27.49 -3.00
N GLN A 132 -12.79 27.65 -4.27
CA GLN A 132 -12.51 28.99 -4.81
C GLN A 132 -13.85 29.61 -5.20
N ASP A 133 -14.23 30.70 -4.54
CA ASP A 133 -15.41 31.47 -4.91
C ASP A 133 -15.27 31.95 -6.36
N VAL A 134 -16.32 31.73 -7.16
CA VAL A 134 -16.39 32.31 -8.50
C VAL A 134 -16.56 33.81 -8.34
N LEU A 135 -15.50 34.56 -8.62
CA LEU A 135 -15.52 36.02 -8.60
C LEU A 135 -16.28 36.51 -9.83
N PHE A 136 -17.51 36.96 -9.61
CA PHE A 136 -18.28 37.65 -10.63
C PHE A 136 -17.96 39.15 -10.58
N GLN A 137 -17.31 39.66 -11.62
CA GLN A 137 -17.22 41.09 -11.88
C GLN A 137 -18.05 41.41 -13.11
N ALA A 138 -19.17 42.10 -12.91
CA ALA A 138 -20.09 42.50 -13.97
C ALA A 138 -20.40 44.01 -13.79
N PRO A 139 -19.40 44.89 -14.01
CA PRO A 139 -19.55 46.32 -13.77
C PRO A 139 -20.60 46.99 -14.67
N ASP A 140 -20.97 46.33 -15.78
CA ASP A 140 -21.93 46.83 -16.77
C ASP A 140 -23.35 46.25 -16.61
N PHE A 141 -23.62 45.51 -15.52
CA PHE A 141 -24.91 44.84 -15.31
C PHE A 141 -25.61 45.39 -14.05
N ASP A 142 -26.81 45.94 -14.22
CA ASP A 142 -27.58 46.61 -13.16
C ASP A 142 -28.28 45.65 -12.18
N GLU A 143 -28.46 44.37 -12.53
CA GLU A 143 -29.19 43.43 -11.68
C GLU A 143 -28.62 42.00 -11.73
N LYS A 144 -28.50 41.38 -10.55
CA LYS A 144 -28.08 39.99 -10.38
C LYS A 144 -29.18 39.21 -9.67
N THR A 145 -29.95 38.42 -10.41
CA THR A 145 -30.86 37.44 -9.82
C THR A 145 -30.15 36.09 -9.73
N VAL A 146 -29.84 35.66 -8.51
CA VAL A 146 -29.40 34.28 -8.25
C VAL A 146 -30.65 33.49 -7.87
N GLN A 147 -31.00 32.47 -8.65
CA GLN A 147 -31.89 31.39 -8.20
C GLN A 147 -31.04 30.22 -7.71
#